data_AF-A0A815YJ88-F1
#
_entry.id   AF-A0A815YJ88-F1
#
_cell.length_a   1.000
_cell.length_b   1.000
_cell.length_c   1.000
_cell.angle_alpha   90.00
_cell.angle_beta   90.00
_cell.angle_gamma   90.00
#
_symmetry.space_group_name_H-M   'P 1'
#
loop_
_entity.id
_entity.type
_entity.pdbx_description
1 polymer ?
#
loop_
_entity_poly.entity_id
_entity_poly.type
_entity_poly.pdbx_seq_one_letter_code
_entity_poly.pdbx_strand_id
1 'polypeptide(L)'
;MMNYSGFALSTVHRRRNYARSILPYVAPVTVELGTNAMGSQLTCQYIPVREMLKVYLENPAMKAHLNDLRESADGIIRDFTDGFVYQNHTFFSSNGLSIVVMLYQDRFELTNPCNSMNKKRKMVGFYLNLGNVPNQFRSLVQPIKLVLLIEEKVLKYFWTC
;
A
#
# COMPACT_ATOMS: atom_id res chain seq x y z
N MET A 1 17.44 -4.65 30.71
CA MET A 1 16.12 -4.21 31.25
C MET A 1 16.01 -2.71 31.07
N MET A 2 15.10 -2.22 30.22
CA MET A 2 14.81 -0.77 30.15
C MET A 2 13.73 -0.44 31.19
N ASN A 3 14.09 0.38 32.18
CA ASN A 3 13.17 0.94 33.17
C ASN A 3 12.23 1.95 32.51
N TYR A 4 10.94 1.63 32.41
CA TYR A 4 9.93 2.58 31.93
C TYR A 4 9.23 3.25 33.10
N SER A 5 9.70 4.44 33.47
CA SER A 5 8.89 5.41 34.22
C SER A 5 7.72 5.87 33.34
N GLY A 6 6.50 5.96 33.88
CA GLY A 6 5.24 6.26 33.16
C GLY A 6 5.16 7.56 32.33
N PHE A 7 6.23 8.35 32.28
CA PHE A 7 6.34 9.62 31.54
C PHE A 7 6.91 9.49 30.10
N ALA A 8 7.38 8.31 29.69
CA ALA A 8 8.12 8.14 28.44
C ALA A 8 7.28 8.37 27.16
N LEU A 9 5.94 8.19 27.23
CA LEU A 9 5.04 8.23 26.07
C LEU A 9 3.88 9.23 26.23
N SER A 10 4.03 10.24 27.08
CA SER A 10 2.94 11.17 27.44
C SER A 10 2.42 12.02 26.27
N THR A 11 3.26 12.36 25.29
CA THR A 11 2.87 13.21 24.15
C THR A 11 2.70 12.42 22.85
N VAL A 12 1.87 12.93 21.93
CA VAL A 12 1.69 12.36 20.57
C VAL A 12 3.03 12.29 19.84
N HIS A 13 3.86 13.32 19.99
CA HIS A 13 5.20 13.36 19.39
C HIS A 13 6.08 12.22 19.90
N ARG A 14 6.15 12.02 21.23
CA ARG A 14 6.91 10.93 21.84
C ARG A 14 6.38 9.56 21.40
N ARG A 15 5.06 9.37 21.36
CA ARG A 15 4.44 8.14 20.86
C ARG A 15 4.79 7.85 19.40
N ARG A 16 4.73 8.87 18.53
CA ARG A 16 5.09 8.72 17.11
C ARG A 16 6.57 8.38 16.93
N ASN A 17 7.46 9.06 17.65
CA ASN A 17 8.90 8.78 17.56
C ASN A 17 9.23 7.38 18.09
N TYR A 18 8.63 6.98 19.20
CA TYR A 18 8.79 5.63 19.72
C TYR A 18 8.25 4.56 18.77
N ALA A 19 7.04 4.76 18.20
CA ALA A 19 6.50 3.86 17.19
C ALA A 19 7.43 3.73 15.97
N ARG A 20 8.02 4.84 15.51
CA ARG A 20 9.00 4.85 14.41
C ARG A 20 10.32 4.15 14.75
N SER A 21 10.71 4.12 16.03
CA SER A 21 11.94 3.44 16.44
C SER A 21 11.78 1.94 16.61
N ILE A 22 10.56 1.46 16.92
CA ILE A 22 10.31 0.04 17.18
C ILE A 22 9.64 -0.69 16.00
N LEU A 23 8.84 0.01 15.20
CA LEU A 23 8.16 -0.57 14.04
C LEU A 23 9.00 -0.29 12.79
N PRO A 24 9.07 -1.23 11.84
CA PRO A 24 9.77 -1.01 10.60
C PRO A 24 8.90 -0.08 9.72
N TYR A 25 9.06 1.21 9.95
CA TYR A 25 8.22 2.27 9.39
C TYR A 25 8.87 2.84 8.13
N VAL A 26 8.13 2.81 7.02
CA VAL A 26 8.51 3.51 5.79
C VAL A 26 7.68 4.78 5.69
N ALA A 27 8.36 5.93 5.71
CA ALA A 27 7.72 7.23 5.67
C ALA A 27 7.18 7.55 4.26
N PRO A 28 6.04 8.22 4.15
CA PRO A 28 5.59 8.77 2.87
C PRO A 28 6.52 9.90 2.42
N VAL A 29 6.71 10.02 1.12
CA VAL A 29 7.39 11.12 0.44
C VAL A 29 6.36 11.95 -0.33
N THR A 30 6.60 13.25 -0.40
CA THR A 30 5.83 14.13 -1.30
C THR A 30 6.45 14.04 -2.68
N VAL A 31 5.63 13.70 -3.67
CA VAL A 31 6.05 13.66 -5.07
C VAL A 31 5.45 14.86 -5.78
N GLU A 32 6.32 15.62 -6.45
CA GLU A 32 5.94 16.74 -7.29
C GLU A 32 5.58 16.22 -8.69
N LEU A 33 4.34 16.49 -9.11
CA LEU A 33 3.79 16.04 -10.40
C LEU A 33 3.87 17.13 -11.48
N GLY A 34 4.28 18.34 -11.10
CA GLY A 34 4.35 19.52 -11.96
C GLY A 34 3.42 20.64 -11.50
N THR A 35 3.11 21.58 -12.38
CA THR A 35 2.23 22.72 -12.12
C THR A 35 1.00 22.68 -13.01
N ASN A 36 -0.16 23.06 -12.48
CA ASN A 36 -1.36 23.24 -13.32
C ASN A 36 -1.28 24.53 -14.16
N ALA A 37 -2.27 24.75 -15.02
CA ALA A 37 -2.39 25.96 -15.86
C ALA A 37 -2.45 27.29 -15.08
N MET A 38 -2.75 27.25 -13.78
CA MET A 38 -2.76 28.41 -12.89
C MET A 38 -1.45 28.57 -12.11
N GLY A 39 -0.40 27.80 -12.45
CA GLY A 39 0.90 27.83 -11.78
C GLY A 39 0.92 27.18 -10.39
N SER A 40 -0.16 26.50 -9.97
CA SER A 40 -0.20 25.82 -8.67
C SER A 40 0.51 24.47 -8.74
N GLN A 41 1.37 24.19 -7.77
CA GLN A 41 2.06 22.90 -7.65
C GLN A 41 1.06 21.77 -7.42
N LEU A 42 1.19 20.71 -8.22
CA LEU A 42 0.47 19.46 -8.13
C LEU A 42 1.35 18.44 -7.41
N THR A 43 0.83 17.87 -6.32
CA THR A 43 1.59 16.93 -5.49
C THR A 43 0.75 15.72 -5.10
N CYS A 44 1.41 14.60 -4.82
CA CYS A 44 0.81 13.46 -4.13
C CYS A 44 1.71 12.96 -2.99
N GLN A 45 1.14 12.13 -2.11
CA GLN A 45 1.88 11.45 -1.04
C GLN A 45 2.07 9.99 -1.42
N TYR A 46 3.32 9.54 -1.52
CA TYR A 46 3.68 8.21 -1.98
C TYR A 46 4.51 7.49 -0.91
N ILE A 47 4.20 6.23 -0.63
CA ILE A 47 5.06 5.36 0.19
C ILE A 47 5.99 4.63 -0.77
N PRO A 48 7.33 4.79 -0.66
CA PRO A 48 8.28 4.09 -1.50
C PRO A 48 8.08 2.57 -1.46
N VAL A 49 7.48 2.01 -2.51
CA VAL A 49 7.04 0.61 -2.57
C VAL A 49 8.22 -0.34 -2.43
N ARG A 50 9.37 0.00 -3.01
CA ARG A 50 10.57 -0.84 -2.92
C ARG A 50 11.05 -0.98 -1.48
N GLU A 51 11.13 0.11 -0.74
CA GLU A 51 11.55 0.16 0.66
C GLU A 51 10.52 -0.53 1.56
N MET A 52 9.22 -0.28 1.30
CA MET A 52 8.12 -0.94 1.98
C MET A 52 8.17 -2.46 1.78
N LEU A 53 8.39 -2.93 0.54
CA LEU A 53 8.51 -4.35 0.24
C LEU A 53 9.72 -5.00 0.92
N LYS A 54 10.88 -4.33 0.97
CA LYS A 54 12.05 -4.86 1.71
C LYS A 54 11.69 -5.12 3.17
N VAL A 55 11.14 -4.10 3.84
CA VAL A 55 10.67 -4.21 5.22
C VAL A 55 9.62 -5.29 5.38
N TYR A 56 8.64 -5.33 4.48
CA TYR A 56 7.51 -6.24 4.57
C TYR A 56 7.93 -7.71 4.36
N LEU A 57 8.85 -7.94 3.42
CA LEU A 57 9.41 -9.25 3.12
C LEU A 57 10.49 -9.67 4.11
N GLU A 58 11.07 -8.76 4.91
CA GLU A 58 11.96 -9.11 6.02
C GLU A 58 11.21 -9.79 7.17
N ASN A 59 9.88 -9.63 7.25
CA ASN A 59 9.05 -10.30 8.24
C ASN A 59 9.10 -11.83 8.07
N PRO A 60 9.55 -12.60 9.09
CA PRO A 60 9.65 -14.05 9.01
C PRO A 60 8.31 -14.75 8.69
N ALA A 61 7.20 -14.25 9.24
CA ALA A 61 5.88 -14.80 8.97
C ALA A 61 5.48 -14.60 7.50
N MET A 62 5.93 -13.50 6.87
CA MET A 62 5.69 -13.28 5.45
C MET A 62 6.60 -14.12 4.57
N LYS A 63 7.89 -14.27 4.93
CA LYS A 63 8.79 -15.17 4.21
C LYS A 63 8.28 -16.62 4.20
N ALA A 64 7.71 -17.08 5.31
CA ALA A 64 7.21 -18.45 5.45
C ALA A 64 6.01 -18.77 4.52
N HIS A 65 5.25 -17.75 4.11
CA HIS A 65 4.05 -17.91 3.28
C HIS A 65 4.21 -17.35 1.87
N LEU A 66 5.38 -16.79 1.54
CA LEU A 66 5.65 -16.27 0.21
C LEU A 66 5.80 -17.46 -0.77
N ASN A 67 5.11 -17.37 -1.91
CA ASN A 67 5.05 -18.41 -2.93
C ASN A 67 4.44 -19.76 -2.47
N ASP A 68 3.76 -19.79 -1.31
CA ASP A 68 2.90 -20.92 -0.92
C ASP A 68 1.54 -20.82 -1.63
N LEU A 69 1.59 -20.81 -2.97
CA LEU A 69 0.41 -20.80 -3.82
C LEU A 69 0.07 -22.25 -4.18
N ARG A 70 -1.20 -22.60 -4.04
CA ARG A 70 -1.70 -23.91 -4.45
C ARG A 70 -2.42 -23.75 -5.78
N GLU A 71 -1.83 -24.28 -6.83
CA GLU A 71 -2.50 -24.41 -8.11
C GLU A 71 -3.64 -25.43 -8.00
N SER A 72 -4.72 -25.15 -8.71
CA SER A 72 -5.83 -26.06 -8.82
C SER A 72 -5.50 -27.22 -9.77
N ALA A 73 -5.55 -28.45 -9.25
CA ALA A 73 -5.30 -29.66 -10.05
C ALA A 73 -6.57 -30.31 -10.63
N ASP A 74 -7.76 -29.85 -10.26
CA ASP A 74 -9.05 -30.46 -10.63
C ASP A 74 -9.82 -29.66 -11.70
N GLY A 75 -9.17 -28.67 -12.31
CA GLY A 75 -9.77 -27.82 -13.34
C GLY A 75 -10.74 -26.76 -12.81
N ILE A 76 -10.93 -26.65 -11.49
CA ILE A 76 -11.76 -25.60 -10.88
C ILE A 76 -10.91 -24.36 -10.62
N ILE A 77 -11.30 -23.22 -11.16
CA ILE A 77 -10.60 -21.94 -10.92
C ILE A 77 -10.84 -21.50 -9.47
N ARG A 78 -9.78 -21.34 -8.69
CA ARG A 78 -9.81 -20.89 -7.29
C ARG A 78 -9.05 -19.60 -7.06
N ASP A 79 -8.05 -19.32 -7.89
CA ASP A 79 -7.18 -18.16 -7.74
C ASP A 79 -6.79 -17.56 -9.10
N PHE A 80 -6.21 -16.36 -9.09
CA PHE A 80 -5.70 -15.72 -10.30
C PHE A 80 -4.57 -16.55 -10.97
N THR A 81 -3.90 -17.40 -10.19
CA THR A 81 -2.84 -18.28 -10.67
C THR A 81 -3.35 -19.40 -11.58
N ASP A 82 -4.63 -19.77 -11.45
CA ASP A 82 -5.27 -20.77 -12.32
C ASP A 82 -5.66 -20.19 -13.69
N GLY A 83 -5.54 -18.87 -13.85
CA GLY A 83 -5.90 -18.17 -15.08
C GLY A 83 -4.87 -18.39 -16.20
N PHE A 84 -5.36 -18.56 -17.42
CA PHE A 84 -4.54 -18.75 -18.63
C PHE A 84 -3.41 -17.72 -18.76
N VAL A 85 -3.69 -16.44 -18.49
CA VAL A 85 -2.69 -15.38 -18.60
C VAL A 85 -1.54 -15.59 -17.62
N TYR A 86 -1.82 -15.94 -16.37
CA TYR A 86 -0.77 -16.16 -15.37
C TYR A 86 0.09 -17.38 -15.71
N GLN A 87 -0.55 -18.50 -16.06
CA GLN A 87 0.14 -19.76 -16.40
C GLN A 87 1.06 -19.63 -17.62
N ASN A 88 0.68 -18.78 -18.59
CA ASN A 88 1.46 -18.57 -19.82
C ASN A 88 2.39 -17.34 -19.75
N HIS A 89 2.46 -16.65 -18.61
CA HIS A 89 3.29 -15.46 -18.48
C HIS A 89 4.75 -15.84 -18.21
N THR A 90 5.63 -15.55 -19.17
CA THR A 90 7.06 -15.91 -19.12
C THR A 90 7.78 -15.43 -17.85
N PHE A 91 7.44 -14.24 -17.34
CA PHE A 91 8.04 -13.72 -16.11
C PHE A 91 7.66 -14.53 -14.86
N PHE A 92 6.44 -15.08 -14.79
CA PHE A 92 5.98 -15.84 -13.62
C PHE A 92 6.39 -17.31 -13.72
N SER A 93 6.49 -17.86 -14.92
CA SER A 93 6.92 -19.25 -15.14
C SER A 93 8.44 -19.46 -15.03
N SER A 94 9.26 -18.45 -15.38
CA SER A 94 10.73 -18.56 -15.38
C SER A 94 11.40 -18.11 -14.09
N ASN A 95 10.70 -17.39 -13.21
CA ASN A 95 11.32 -16.68 -12.10
C ASN A 95 10.64 -16.98 -10.76
N GLY A 96 11.13 -18.02 -10.06
CA GLY A 96 10.60 -18.47 -8.76
C GLY A 96 10.79 -17.48 -7.60
N LEU A 97 11.45 -16.34 -7.84
CA LEU A 97 11.65 -15.26 -6.87
C LEU A 97 10.83 -13.99 -7.20
N SER A 98 9.89 -14.08 -8.13
CA SER A 98 9.03 -12.95 -8.48
C SER A 98 8.05 -12.59 -7.34
N ILE A 99 7.77 -11.30 -7.21
CA ILE A 99 6.77 -10.77 -6.26
C ILE A 99 5.55 -10.34 -7.08
N VAL A 100 4.40 -10.94 -6.79
CA VAL A 100 3.15 -10.55 -7.44
C VAL A 100 2.54 -9.40 -6.66
N VAL A 101 2.41 -8.23 -7.30
CA VAL A 101 1.84 -7.03 -6.68
C VAL A 101 0.42 -6.81 -7.24
N MET A 102 -0.55 -6.72 -6.35
CA MET A 102 -1.93 -6.39 -6.67
C MET A 102 -2.22 -4.96 -6.22
N LEU A 103 -2.57 -4.10 -7.18
CA LEU A 103 -2.93 -2.70 -6.92
C LEU A 103 -4.41 -2.48 -7.18
N TYR A 104 -5.06 -1.74 -6.30
CA TYR A 104 -6.42 -1.27 -6.49
C TYR A 104 -6.57 0.14 -5.90
N GLN A 105 -7.58 0.86 -6.37
CA GLN A 105 -7.85 2.23 -5.95
C GLN A 105 -9.24 2.34 -5.33
N ASP A 106 -9.38 3.24 -4.36
CA ASP A 106 -10.67 3.64 -3.81
C ASP A 106 -10.74 5.16 -3.65
N ARG A 107 -11.93 5.72 -3.89
CA ARG A 107 -12.21 7.14 -3.81
C ARG A 107 -13.00 7.45 -2.56
N PHE A 108 -12.51 8.39 -1.77
CA PHE A 108 -13.18 8.85 -0.56
C PHE A 108 -13.21 10.37 -0.46
N GLU A 109 -14.15 10.87 0.33
CA GLU A 109 -14.33 12.30 0.56
C GLU A 109 -13.82 12.66 1.96
N LEU A 110 -12.87 13.60 2.02
CA LEU A 110 -12.44 14.22 3.26
C LEU A 110 -13.33 15.43 3.53
N THR A 111 -14.03 15.38 4.66
CA THR A 111 -14.78 16.50 5.22
C THR A 111 -14.06 17.01 6.46
N ASN A 112 -14.07 18.33 6.67
CA ASN A 112 -13.67 18.90 7.95
C ASN A 112 -14.92 18.93 8.84
N PRO A 113 -15.03 18.08 9.88
CA PRO A 113 -16.25 17.98 10.67
C PRO A 113 -16.56 19.25 11.48
N CYS A 114 -15.60 20.18 11.63
CA CYS A 114 -15.73 21.32 12.55
C CYS A 114 -16.05 22.66 11.87
N ASN A 115 -16.13 22.77 10.54
CA ASN A 115 -16.28 24.06 9.85
C ASN A 115 -17.51 24.08 8.93
N SER A 116 -18.40 25.07 9.08
CA SER A 116 -19.65 25.19 8.32
C SER A 116 -19.45 25.44 6.82
N MET A 117 -18.27 25.93 6.41
CA MET A 117 -17.82 25.96 5.01
C MET A 117 -17.11 24.66 4.63
N ASN A 118 -17.91 23.64 4.32
CA ASN A 118 -17.44 22.31 3.91
C ASN A 118 -16.82 22.33 2.50
N LYS A 119 -15.55 22.70 2.36
CA LYS A 119 -14.80 22.42 1.12
C LYS A 119 -14.47 20.93 1.07
N LYS A 120 -15.40 20.14 0.56
CA LYS A 120 -15.26 18.70 0.31
C LYS A 120 -14.05 18.44 -0.59
N ARG A 121 -13.05 17.70 -0.09
CA ARG A 121 -11.88 17.29 -0.89
C ARG A 121 -12.01 15.81 -1.21
N LYS A 122 -12.03 15.49 -2.50
CA LYS A 122 -12.11 14.11 -2.95
C LYS A 122 -10.71 13.57 -3.17
N MET A 123 -10.39 12.49 -2.49
CA MET A 123 -9.10 11.83 -2.53
C MET A 123 -9.24 10.46 -3.19
N VAL A 124 -8.16 10.01 -3.80
CA VAL A 124 -8.01 8.64 -4.29
C VAL A 124 -6.84 8.02 -3.56
N GLY A 125 -7.10 6.91 -2.88
CA GLY A 125 -6.08 6.08 -2.25
C GLY A 125 -5.80 4.86 -3.12
N PHE A 126 -4.52 4.55 -3.33
CA PHE A 126 -4.10 3.30 -3.96
C PHE A 126 -3.55 2.36 -2.91
N TYR A 127 -4.01 1.13 -2.97
CA TYR A 127 -3.69 0.09 -2.02
C TYR A 127 -2.95 -1.04 -2.72
N LEU A 128 -1.98 -1.61 -2.02
CA LEU A 128 -1.13 -2.68 -2.45
C LEU A 128 -1.36 -3.90 -1.57
N ASN A 129 -1.52 -5.05 -2.22
CA ASN A 129 -1.46 -6.36 -1.58
C ASN A 129 -0.50 -7.28 -2.35
N LEU A 130 0.03 -8.32 -1.70
CA LEU A 130 0.86 -9.33 -2.35
C LEU A 130 0.00 -10.48 -2.85
N GLY A 131 0.13 -10.82 -4.13
CA GLY A 131 -0.60 -11.91 -4.77
C GLY A 131 -0.02 -13.29 -4.47
N ASN A 132 1.28 -13.39 -4.25
CA ASN A 132 1.99 -14.64 -3.98
C ASN A 132 1.97 -15.04 -2.51
N VAL A 133 0.84 -14.82 -1.85
CA VAL A 133 0.55 -15.23 -0.48
C VAL A 133 -0.77 -16.01 -0.50
N PRO A 134 -0.94 -17.07 0.31
CA PRO A 134 -2.19 -17.82 0.39
C PRO A 134 -3.43 -16.93 0.52
N ASN A 135 -4.51 -17.33 -0.14
CA ASN A 135 -5.79 -16.60 -0.18
C ASN A 135 -6.32 -16.23 1.22
N GLN A 136 -6.20 -17.13 2.20
CA GLN A 136 -6.62 -16.93 3.59
C GLN A 136 -5.98 -15.69 4.24
N PHE A 137 -4.74 -15.35 3.88
CA PHE A 137 -4.08 -14.15 4.37
C PHE A 137 -4.44 -12.93 3.51
N ARG A 138 -4.60 -13.11 2.19
CA ARG A 138 -4.97 -12.02 1.28
C ARG A 138 -6.37 -11.46 1.55
N SER A 139 -7.28 -12.26 2.10
CA SER A 139 -8.63 -11.82 2.50
C SER A 139 -8.66 -10.96 3.76
N LEU A 140 -7.54 -10.84 4.49
CA LEU A 140 -7.43 -9.99 5.67
C LEU A 140 -7.21 -8.52 5.28
N VAL A 141 -7.56 -7.60 6.19
CA VAL A 141 -7.33 -6.15 5.98
C VAL A 141 -5.90 -5.74 6.32
N GLN A 142 -5.27 -6.44 7.27
CA GLN A 142 -3.92 -6.18 7.75
C GLN A 142 -2.81 -6.14 6.66
N PRO A 143 -2.78 -7.04 5.65
CA PRO A 143 -1.77 -6.99 4.60
C PRO A 143 -1.98 -5.86 3.59
N ILE A 144 -3.16 -5.25 3.53
CA ILE A 144 -3.46 -4.13 2.63
C ILE A 144 -2.63 -2.91 3.03
N LYS A 145 -1.79 -2.41 2.12
CA LYS A 145 -0.96 -1.21 2.35
C LYS A 145 -1.40 -0.06 1.47
N LEU A 146 -1.77 1.07 2.06
CA LEU A 146 -1.94 2.33 1.31
C LEU A 146 -0.57 2.78 0.81
N VAL A 147 -0.39 2.92 -0.51
CA VAL A 147 0.91 3.27 -1.12
C VAL A 147 0.91 4.62 -1.84
N LEU A 148 -0.26 5.14 -2.22
CA LEU A 148 -0.38 6.45 -2.86
C LEU A 148 -1.65 7.13 -2.39
N LEU A 149 -1.56 8.42 -2.10
CA LEU A 149 -2.69 9.28 -1.80
C LEU A 149 -2.59 10.55 -2.66
N ILE A 150 -3.63 10.80 -3.44
CA ILE A 150 -3.68 11.90 -4.40
C ILE A 150 -5.07 12.54 -4.41
N GLU A 151 -5.14 13.86 -4.63
CA GLU A 151 -6.42 14.53 -4.84
C GLU A 151 -6.99 14.13 -6.21
N GLU A 152 -8.28 13.80 -6.26
CA GLU A 152 -8.93 13.28 -7.46
C GLU A 152 -8.83 14.24 -8.65
N LYS A 153 -8.89 15.56 -8.39
CA LYS A 153 -8.73 16.58 -9.43
C LYS A 153 -7.34 16.53 -10.07
N VAL A 154 -6.32 16.28 -9.27
CA VAL A 154 -4.93 16.13 -9.73
C VAL A 154 -4.79 14.85 -10.54
N LEU A 155 -5.36 13.74 -10.04
CA LEU A 155 -5.34 12.48 -10.76
C LEU A 155 -6.00 12.59 -12.14
N LYS A 156 -7.18 13.24 -12.21
CA LYS A 156 -7.91 13.45 -13.47
C LYS A 156 -7.15 14.32 -14.47
N TYR A 157 -6.38 15.30 -13.99
CA TYR A 157 -5.56 16.15 -14.85
C TYR A 157 -4.55 15.34 -15.67
N PHE A 158 -4.02 14.25 -15.13
CA PHE A 158 -3.06 13.37 -15.82
C PHE A 158 -3.69 12.16 -16.53
N TRP A 159 -4.96 11.84 -16.27
CA TRP A 159 -5.60 10.63 -16.82
C TRP A 159 -6.33 10.89 -18.15
N THR A 160 -6.73 12.13 -18.43
CA THR A 160 -7.34 12.48 -19.72
C THR A 160 -6.26 12.71 -20.78
N CYS A 161 -5.75 11.61 -21.35
CA CYS A 161 -5.20 11.57 -22.70
C CYS A 161 -6.26 10.98 -23.64
#